data_AF-A0A930ZEG6-F1
#
_entry.id   AF-A0A930ZEG6-F1
#
_cell.length_a   1.000
_cell.length_b   1.000
_cell.length_c   1.000
_cell.angle_alpha   90.00
_cell.angle_beta   90.00
_cell.angle_gamma   90.00
#
_symmetry.space_group_name_H-M   'P 1'
#
loop_
_entity.id
_entity.type
_entity.pdbx_description
1 polymer ?
#
loop_
_entity_poly.entity_id
_entity_poly.type
_entity_poly.pdbx_seq_one_letter_code
_entity_poly.pdbx_strand_id
1 'polypeptide(L)' 'MLNTSHPMLLWWGPRLIQFYNDAYRQTAGSEFHPAALGARCRECWDEIWDILGPQIQRVMESGEGTSHE' A
#
# COMPACT_ATOMS: atom_id res chain seq x y z
N MET A 1 -11.45 12.10 3.09
CA MET A 1 -10.80 11.06 2.27
C MET A 1 -10.65 9.75 3.03
N LEU A 2 -10.05 9.71 4.23
CA LEU A 2 -9.93 8.45 4.99
C LEU A 2 -11.21 8.01 5.73
N ASN A 3 -12.16 8.91 6.02
CA ASN A 3 -13.45 8.55 6.65
C ASN A 3 -14.54 8.15 5.62
N THR A 4 -14.18 7.31 4.66
CA THR A 4 -15.10 6.74 3.67
C THR A 4 -15.22 5.24 3.90
N SER A 5 -16.38 4.66 3.58
CA SER A 5 -16.59 3.21 3.62
C SER A 5 -15.94 2.46 2.45
N HIS A 6 -15.36 3.18 1.49
CA HIS A 6 -14.59 2.56 0.41
C HIS A 6 -13.18 2.17 0.92
N PRO A 7 -12.71 0.92 0.74
CA PRO A 7 -11.36 0.54 1.11
C PRO A 7 -10.29 1.37 0.42
N MET A 8 -9.34 1.92 1.17
CA MET A 8 -8.26 2.73 0.62
C MET A 8 -6.93 2.42 1.29
N LEU A 9 -5.87 2.26 0.48
CA LEU A 9 -4.48 2.13 0.89
C LEU A 9 -3.65 3.21 0.18
N LEU A 10 -2.75 3.85 0.94
CA LEU A 10 -1.80 4.85 0.47
C LEU A 10 -0.40 4.47 0.95
N TRP A 11 0.56 4.49 0.03
CA TRP A 11 1.99 4.49 0.36
C TRP A 11 2.55 5.89 0.24
N TRP A 12 3.13 6.39 1.33
CA TRP A 12 3.57 7.78 1.42
C TRP A 12 5.07 7.92 1.60
N GLY A 13 5.63 8.85 0.82
CA GLY A 13 7.03 9.25 0.90
C GLY A 13 8.02 8.21 0.36
N PRO A 14 9.33 8.50 0.41
CA PRO A 14 10.38 7.67 -0.19
C PRO A 14 10.54 6.31 0.50
N ARG A 15 10.01 6.16 1.72
CA ARG A 15 10.01 4.90 2.47
C ARG A 15 8.72 4.09 2.30
N LEU A 16 7.77 4.58 1.50
CA LEU A 16 6.49 3.93 1.20
C LEU A 16 5.77 3.51 2.49
N ILE A 17 5.64 4.46 3.41
CA ILE A 17 4.96 4.21 4.69
C ILE A 17 3.47 4.03 4.41
N GLN A 18 2.89 2.99 4.99
CA GLN A 18 1.54 2.56 4.65
C GLN A 18 0.49 3.22 5.54
N PHE A 19 -0.52 3.78 4.91
CA PHE A 19 -1.70 4.35 5.56
C PHE A 19 -2.93 3.77 4.89
N TYR A 20 -3.89 3.30 5.69
CA TYR A 20 -5.15 2.79 5.17
C TYR A 20 -6.29 3.15 6.12
N ASN A 21 -7.51 3.17 5.60
CA ASN A 21 -8.70 3.44 6.40
C ASN A 21 -9.28 2.17 7.03
N ASP A 22 -10.25 2.33 7.93
CA ASP A 22 -10.90 1.21 8.61
C ASP A 22 -11.59 0.24 7.63
N ALA A 23 -12.13 0.74 6.51
CA ALA A 23 -12.73 -0.09 5.49
C ALA A 23 -11.73 -1.09 4.85
N TYR A 24 -10.46 -0.70 4.72
CA TYR A 24 -9.39 -1.55 4.17
C TYR A 24 -8.97 -2.68 5.13
N ARG A 25 -9.30 -2.61 6.43
CA ARG A 25 -8.92 -3.64 7.42
C ARG A 25 -9.42 -5.03 7.06
N GLN A 26 -10.59 -5.13 6.42
CA GLN A 26 -11.14 -6.41 5.96
C GLN A 26 -10.29 -7.01 4.83
N THR A 27 -9.79 -6.17 3.91
CA THR A 27 -8.90 -6.59 2.82
C THR A 27 -7.51 -6.92 3.33
N ALA A 28 -6.98 -6.16 4.29
CA ALA A 28 -5.69 -6.44 4.91
C ALA A 28 -5.70 -7.77 5.67
N GLY A 29 -6.83 -8.13 6.28
CA GLY A 29 -6.92 -9.31 7.12
C GLY A 29 -6.31 -9.09 8.51
N SER A 30 -6.63 -10.00 9.44
CA SER A 30 -6.19 -9.92 10.84
C SER A 30 -4.70 -10.20 11.04
N GLU A 31 -4.04 -10.79 10.05
CA GLU A 31 -2.60 -11.06 10.09
C GLU A 31 -1.76 -9.81 9.82
N PHE A 32 -2.27 -8.89 8.98
CA PHE A 32 -1.60 -7.64 8.65
C PHE A 32 -2.01 -6.47 9.54
N HIS A 33 -3.29 -6.37 9.90
CA HIS A 33 -3.75 -5.32 10.80
C HIS A 33 -3.60 -5.76 12.29
N PRO A 34 -3.02 -4.94 13.19
CA PRO A 34 -2.68 -3.53 13.02
C PRO A 34 -1.24 -3.24 12.58
N ALA A 35 -0.35 -4.24 12.57
CA ALA A 35 1.09 -4.04 12.39
C ALA A 35 1.47 -3.33 11.07
N ALA A 36 0.67 -3.49 10.01
CA ALA A 36 0.91 -2.86 8.72
C ALA A 36 0.68 -1.33 8.73
N LEU A 37 -0.14 -0.79 9.64
CA LEU A 37 -0.42 0.64 9.67
C LEU A 37 0.81 1.40 10.18
N GLY A 38 1.38 2.26 9.34
CA GLY A 38 2.61 3.01 9.64
C GLY A 38 3.90 2.22 9.44
N ALA A 39 3.84 0.94 9.05
CA ALA A 39 5.00 0.15 8.67
C ALA A 39 5.50 0.52 7.27
N ARG A 40 6.71 0.06 6.89
CA ARG A 40 7.20 0.21 5.51
C ARG A 40 6.50 -0.82 4.61
N CYS A 41 6.07 -0.40 3.42
CA CYS A 41 5.47 -1.30 2.43
C CYS A 41 6.35 -2.52 2.14
N ARG A 42 7.66 -2.32 1.94
CA ARG A 42 8.63 -3.40 1.65
C ARG A 42 8.63 -4.51 2.70
N GLU A 43 8.44 -4.17 3.97
CA GLU A 43 8.47 -5.13 5.08
C GLU A 43 7.16 -5.95 5.15
N CYS A 44 6.03 -5.35 4.79
CA CYS A 44 4.75 -6.05 4.79
C CYS A 44 4.54 -6.89 3.53
N TRP A 45 4.98 -6.41 2.37
CA TRP A 45 4.71 -7.05 1.08
C TRP A 45 5.96 -7.73 0.50
N ASP A 46 6.85 -8.23 1.36
CA ASP A 46 8.13 -8.82 0.95
C ASP A 46 7.92 -9.98 -0.03
N GLU A 47 6.95 -10.84 0.25
CA GLU A 47 6.63 -12.03 -0.54
C GLU A 47 6.25 -11.74 -2.00
N ILE A 48 5.66 -10.58 -2.28
CA ILE A 48 5.22 -10.20 -3.63
C ILE A 48 5.96 -8.98 -4.17
N TRP A 49 7.07 -8.60 -3.53
CA TRP A 49 7.76 -7.36 -3.87
C TRP A 49 8.37 -7.37 -5.27
N ASP A 50 8.81 -8.53 -5.76
CA ASP A 50 9.32 -8.65 -7.12
C ASP A 50 8.26 -8.27 -8.18
N ILE A 51 6.98 -8.30 -7.79
CA ILE A 51 5.85 -7.86 -8.61
C ILE A 51 5.53 -6.38 -8.36
N LEU A 52 5.42 -5.96 -7.09
CA LEU A 52 5.00 -4.60 -6.72
C LEU A 52 6.10 -3.55 -6.93
N GLY A 53 7.32 -3.87 -6.51
CA GLY A 53 8.47 -2.96 -6.47
C GLY A 53 8.76 -2.29 -7.82
N PRO A 54 8.86 -3.03 -8.94
CA PRO A 54 9.09 -2.43 -10.26
C PRO A 54 8.00 -1.45 -10.69
N GLN A 55 6.74 -1.70 -10.31
CA GLN A 55 5.62 -0.84 -10.66
C GLN A 55 5.65 0.45 -9.85
N ILE A 56 5.88 0.34 -8.54
CA ILE A 56 6.03 1.50 -7.65
C ILE A 56 7.20 2.36 -8.14
N GLN A 57 8.34 1.74 -8.45
CA GLN A 57 9.52 2.45 -8.96
C GLN A 57 9.18 3.23 -10.23
N ARG A 58 8.48 2.61 -11.20
CA ARG A 58 8.05 3.30 -12.42
C ARG A 58 7.20 4.53 -12.10
N VAL A 59 6.18 4.40 -11.25
CA VAL A 59 5.31 5.53 -10.88
C VAL A 59 6.11 6.64 -10.20
N MET A 60 7.04 6.29 -9.33
CA MET A 60 7.87 7.25 -8.59
C MET A 60 8.88 7.98 -9.51
N GLU A 61 9.35 7.33 -10.57
CA GLU A 61 10.30 7.90 -11.53
C GLU A 61 9.62 8.72 -12.64
N SER A 62 8.52 8.23 -13.20
CA SER A 62 7.83 8.88 -14.33
C SER A 62 6.73 9.84 -13.91
N GLY A 63 6.15 9.67 -12.71
CA GLY A 63 4.94 10.36 -12.29
C GLY A 63 3.66 9.87 -12.98
N GLU A 64 3.74 8.85 -13.82
CA GLU A 64 2.59 8.28 -14.54
C GLU A 64 2.00 7.11 -13.75
N GLY A 65 0.71 7.19 -13.45
CA GLY A 65 -0.02 6.11 -12.77
C GLY A 65 -0.14 4.87 -13.65
N THR A 66 -0.09 3.69 -13.02
CA THR A 66 -0.29 2.39 -13.67
C THR A 66 -1.51 1.68 -13.09
N SER A 67 -2.28 0.99 -13.92
CA SER A 67 -3.39 0.13 -13.50
C SER A 67 -3.17 -1.31 -13.98
N HIS A 68 -3.58 -2.28 -13.18
CA HIS A 68 -3.80 -3.65 -13.63
C HIS A 68 -5.30 -3.85 -13.77
N GLU A 69 -5.74 -4.29 -14.94
CA GLU A 69 -7.12 -4.74 -15.18
C GLU A 69 -7.35 -6.14 -14.61
#